data_AF-A0A0B2SUE4-F1
#
_entry.id   AF-A0A0B2SUE4-F1
#
_cell.length_a   1.000
_cell.length_b   1.000
_cell.length_c   1.000
_cell.angle_alpha   90.00
_cell.angle_beta   90.00
_cell.angle_gamma   90.00
#
_symmetry.space_group_name_H-M   'P 1'
#
loop_
_entity.id
_entity.type
_entity.pdbx_description
1 polymer ?
#
loop_
_entity_poly.entity_id
_entity_poly.type
_entity_poly.pdbx_seq_one_letter_code
_entity_poly.pdbx_strand_id
1 'polypeptide(L)' 'FCNLYYIWDKPILLAWGLSDKYLPQYVAEQFQKGNPAQIQLKLIEGAGHMPQEDWPEKVVDAFRMFF' A
#
# COMPACT_ATOMS: atom_id res chain seq x y z
N PHE A 1 -2.59 5.35 -15.18
CA PHE A 1 -2.48 4.60 -13.91
C PHE A 1 -2.95 3.19 -14.18
N CYS A 2 -2.02 2.24 -14.19
CA CYS A 2 -2.13 0.81 -14.53
C CYS A 2 -3.13 0.47 -15.67
N ASN A 3 -2.59 0.39 -16.90
CA ASN A 3 -3.28 -0.26 -18.01
C ASN A 3 -3.65 -1.70 -17.63
N LEU A 4 -4.86 -2.12 -18.01
CA LEU A 4 -5.54 -3.41 -17.80
C LEU A 4 -4.80 -4.68 -18.30
N TYR A 5 -3.48 -4.63 -18.51
CA TYR A 5 -2.73 -5.69 -19.20
C TYR A 5 -1.81 -6.54 -18.31
N TYR A 6 -1.67 -6.22 -17.01
CA TYR A 6 -0.95 -7.08 -16.08
C TYR A 6 -1.75 -7.23 -14.78
N ILE A 7 -2.57 -8.29 -14.73
CA ILE A 7 -3.08 -8.82 -13.48
C ILE A 7 -1.86 -9.39 -12.75
N TRP A 8 -1.48 -8.77 -11.64
CA TRP A 8 -0.49 -9.33 -10.72
C TRP A 8 -1.03 -10.67 -10.19
N ASP A 9 -0.20 -11.71 -10.19
CA ASP A 9 -0.58 -13.08 -9.84
C ASP A 9 -0.04 -13.54 -8.49
N LYS A 10 0.68 -12.66 -7.79
CA LYS A 10 1.22 -12.88 -6.45
C LYS A 10 0.55 -11.97 -5.44
N PRO A 11 0.40 -12.41 -4.18
CA PRO A 11 0.00 -11.54 -3.09
C PRO A 11 0.93 -10.34 -2.98
N ILE A 12 0.38 -9.15 -2.79
CA ILE A 12 1.08 -7.88 -2.65
C ILE A 12 0.55 -7.15 -1.43
N LEU A 13 1.45 -6.80 -0.51
CA LEU A 13 1.19 -5.80 0.51
C LEU A 13 1.52 -4.41 -0.06
N LEU A 14 0.52 -3.54 -0.14
CA LEU A 14 0.71 -2.14 -0.50
C LEU A 14 0.64 -1.29 0.77
N ALA A 15 1.77 -0.96 1.37
CA ALA A 15 1.84 -0.06 2.52
C ALA A 15 1.88 1.40 2.06
N TRP A 16 1.01 2.25 2.63
CA TRP A 16 0.84 3.63 2.18
C TRP A 16 0.66 4.59 3.35
N GLY A 17 1.39 5.69 3.36
CA GLY A 17 1.23 6.72 4.39
C GLY A 17 0.02 7.61 4.14
N LEU A 18 -0.85 7.76 5.15
CA LEU A 18 -2.06 8.58 5.04
C LEU A 18 -1.78 10.07 4.91
N SER A 19 -0.60 10.52 5.32
CA SER A 19 -0.15 11.91 5.27
C SER A 19 0.80 12.18 4.10
N ASP A 20 0.90 11.28 3.12
CA ASP A 20 1.74 11.49 1.93
C ASP A 20 1.23 12.71 1.13
N LYS A 21 2.10 13.71 0.98
CA LYS A 21 1.81 14.97 0.28
C LYS A 21 2.06 14.91 -1.23
N TYR A 22 2.71 13.85 -1.69
CA TYR A 22 3.12 13.67 -3.09
C TYR A 22 2.24 12.64 -3.80
N LEU A 23 1.89 11.55 -3.12
CA LEU A 23 1.04 10.49 -3.67
C LEU A 23 -0.28 10.40 -2.89
N PRO A 24 -1.41 10.84 -3.48
CA PRO A 24 -2.69 10.86 -2.77
C PRO A 24 -3.23 9.44 -2.55
N GLN A 25 -3.88 9.24 -1.40
CA GLN A 25 -4.46 7.95 -0.97
C GLN A 25 -5.30 7.26 -2.06
N TYR A 26 -6.10 8.01 -2.84
CA TYR A 26 -6.97 7.41 -3.85
C TYR A 26 -6.21 6.58 -4.90
N VAL A 27 -4.92 6.88 -5.12
CA VAL A 27 -4.07 6.10 -6.03
C VAL A 27 -3.84 4.70 -5.47
N ALA A 28 -3.54 4.59 -4.17
CA ALA A 28 -3.41 3.30 -3.47
C ALA A 28 -4.71 2.50 -3.53
N GLU A 29 -5.85 3.17 -3.36
CA GLU A 29 -7.18 2.55 -3.48
C GLU A 29 -7.46 2.04 -4.90
N GLN A 30 -7.00 2.75 -5.94
CA GLN A 30 -7.13 2.27 -7.32
C GLN A 30 -6.32 0.98 -7.56
N PHE A 31 -5.14 0.83 -6.93
CA PHE A 31 -4.39 -0.43 -7.01
C PHE A 31 -5.21 -1.58 -6.41
N GLN A 32 -5.72 -1.43 -5.19
CA GLN A 32 -6.55 -2.46 -4.56
C GLN A 32 -7.82 -2.76 -5.38
N LYS A 33 -8.48 -1.74 -5.92
CA LYS A 33 -9.66 -1.91 -6.79
C LYS A 33 -9.33 -2.66 -8.08
N GLY A 34 -8.15 -2.46 -8.64
CA GLY A 34 -7.71 -3.12 -9.86
C GLY A 34 -7.37 -4.61 -9.68
N ASN A 35 -6.97 -5.02 -8.47
CA ASN A 35 -6.66 -6.43 -8.18
C ASN A 35 -6.93 -6.78 -6.70
N PRO A 36 -8.19 -6.81 -6.27
CA PRO A 36 -8.56 -6.97 -4.86
C PRO A 36 -8.23 -8.36 -4.31
N ALA A 37 -8.05 -9.36 -5.18
CA ALA A 37 -7.69 -10.71 -4.78
C ALA A 37 -6.22 -10.84 -4.38
N GLN A 38 -5.35 -9.97 -4.89
CA GLN A 38 -3.90 -10.05 -4.67
C GLN A 38 -3.36 -8.87 -3.86
N ILE A 39 -4.01 -7.71 -3.90
CA ILE A 39 -3.49 -6.49 -3.26
C ILE A 39 -4.19 -6.26 -1.92
N GLN A 40 -3.42 -6.38 -0.85
CA GLN A 40 -3.79 -5.95 0.50
C GLN A 40 -3.24 -4.55 0.74
N LEU A 41 -4.13 -3.56 0.76
CA LEU A 41 -3.77 -2.17 1.09
C LEU A 41 -3.67 -2.00 2.61
N LYS A 42 -2.52 -1.51 3.09
CA LYS A 42 -2.31 -1.10 4.48
C LYS A 42 -2.04 0.40 4.55
N LEU A 43 -3.04 1.13 5.01
CA LEU A 43 -2.92 2.56 5.32
C LEU A 43 -2.24 2.74 6.68
N ILE A 44 -1.22 3.59 6.71
CA ILE A 44 -0.40 3.86 7.89
C ILE A 44 -0.67 5.29 8.34
N GLU A 45 -1.48 5.41 9.40
CA GLU A 45 -1.81 6.70 10.00
C GLU A 45 -0.57 7.38 10.59
N GLY A 46 -0.44 8.68 10.26
CA GLY A 46 0.69 9.51 10.67
C GLY A 46 1.92 9.40 9.78
N ALA A 47 2.00 8.41 8.88
CA ALA A 47 3.11 8.29 7.93
C ALA A 47 2.91 9.17 6.70
N GLY A 48 4.00 9.75 6.20
CA GLY A 48 4.07 10.47 4.93
C GLY A 48 4.53 9.57 3.79
N HIS A 49 5.45 10.09 2.97
CA HIS A 49 5.88 9.43 1.74
C HIS A 49 6.77 8.19 1.96
N MET A 50 7.47 8.16 3.09
CA MET A 50 8.41 7.08 3.42
C MET A 50 7.95 6.41 4.71
N PRO A 51 6.86 5.63 4.70
CA PRO A 51 6.30 5.03 5.90
C PRO A 51 7.30 4.15 6.67
N GLN A 52 8.31 3.59 6.01
CA GLN A 52 9.40 2.83 6.65
C GLN A 52 10.36 3.69 7.48
N GLU A 53 10.51 4.98 7.14
CA GLU A 53 11.33 5.93 7.90
C GLU A 53 10.47 6.62 8.97
N ASP A 54 9.21 6.94 8.65
CA ASP A 54 8.31 7.65 9.55
C ASP A 54 7.80 6.75 10.69
N TRP A 55 7.45 5.49 10.38
CA TRP A 55 6.86 4.52 11.31
C TRP A 55 7.36 3.09 11.03
N PRO A 56 8.68 2.83 11.20
CA PRO A 56 9.29 1.54 10.90
C PRO A 56 8.60 0.37 11.59
N GLU A 57 8.14 0.55 12.84
CA GLU A 57 7.43 -0.47 13.60
C GLU A 57 6.08 -0.84 12.98
N LYS A 58 5.31 0.15 12.47
CA LYS A 58 4.02 -0.10 11.81
C LYS A 58 4.21 -0.81 10.48
N VAL A 59 5.32 -0.55 9.78
CA VAL A 59 5.69 -1.26 8.55
C VAL A 59 6.08 -2.71 8.86
N VAL A 60 6.88 -2.94 9.90
CA VAL A 60 7.23 -4.30 10.34
C VAL A 60 5.99 -5.07 10.77
N ASP A 61 5.05 -4.45 11.48
CA ASP A 61 3.78 -5.09 11.84
C ASP A 61 2.94 -5.42 10.62
N ALA A 62 2.90 -4.53 9.62
CA ALA A 62 2.24 -4.82 8.34
C ALA A 62 2.87 -6.05 7.64
N PHE A 63 4.20 -6.20 7.68
CA PHE A 63 4.87 -7.39 7.16
C PHE A 63 4.50 -8.66 7.95
N ARG A 64 4.49 -8.59 9.28
CA ARG A 64 4.13 -9.74 10.13
C ARG A 64 2.70 -10.22 9.92
N MET A 65 1.77 -9.33 9.58
CA MET A 65 0.38 -9.67 9.31
C MET A 65 0.12 -10.18 7.88
N PHE A 66 1.09 -10.02 6.97
CA PHE A 66 0.95 -10.36 5.56
C PHE A 66 1.42 -11.79 5.23
N PHE A 67 2.39 -12.32 5.99
CA PHE A 67 2.84 -13.70 5.92
C PHE A 67 2.04 -14.61 6.87
#